data_AF-A0A970Q810-F1
#
_entry.id   AF-A0A970Q810-F1
#
_cell.length_a   1.000
_cell.length_b   1.000
_cell.length_c   1.000
_cell.angle_alpha   90.00
_cell.angle_beta   90.00
_cell.angle_gamma   90.00
#
_symmetry.space_group_name_H-M   'P 1'
#
loop_
_entity.id
_entity.type
_entity.pdbx_description
1 polymer ?
#
loop_
_entity_poly.entity_id
_entity_poly.type
_entity_poly.pdbx_seq_one_letter_code
_entity_poly.pdbx_strand_id
1 'polypeptide(L)' 'ITDTDENLSETVRFLSSINKLKGIELLPYHRLGTDTYRHLGREYGLKGLVPPTRQRVSERRKYLTQLMKKYGMGG' A
#
# COMPACT_ATOMS: atom_id res chain seq x y z
N ILE A 1 3.12 1.46 8.40
CA ILE A 1 2.39 2.69 8.83
C ILE A 1 1.29 3.07 7.82
N THR A 2 1.37 2.64 6.55
CA THR A 2 0.26 2.80 5.58
C THR A 2 -0.65 1.57 5.44
N ASP A 3 -0.35 0.48 6.15
CA ASP A 3 -1.00 -0.83 6.03
C ASP A 3 -2.00 -1.12 7.16
N THR A 4 -2.38 -0.11 7.96
CA THR A 4 -3.40 -0.24 9.01
C THR A 4 -4.79 -0.42 8.40
N ASP A 5 -5.68 -1.05 9.16
CA ASP A 5 -7.07 -1.29 8.74
C ASP A 5 -7.79 0.04 8.43
N GLU A 6 -7.58 1.05 9.29
CA GLU A 6 -8.13 2.40 9.14
C GLU A 6 -7.63 3.11 7.89
N ASN A 7 -6.33 3.07 7.60
CA ASN A 7 -5.79 3.68 6.39
C ASN A 7 -6.35 3.00 5.12
N LEU A 8 -6.48 1.68 5.14
CA LEU A 8 -7.03 0.93 4.02
C LEU A 8 -8.53 1.21 3.84
N SER A 9 -9.31 1.32 4.92
CA SER A 9 -10.73 1.67 4.83
C SER A 9 -10.95 3.08 4.31
N GLU A 10 -10.21 4.07 4.81
CA GLU A 10 -10.32 5.46 4.33
C GLU A 10 -9.86 5.60 2.88
N THR A 11 -8.81 4.87 2.49
CA THR A 11 -8.34 4.84 1.09
C THR A 11 -9.44 4.28 0.18
N VAL A 12 -10.05 3.13 0.53
CA VAL A 12 -11.13 2.54 -0.28
C VAL A 12 -12.35 3.44 -0.31
N ARG A 13 -12.71 4.08 0.81
CA ARG A 13 -13.82 5.04 0.88
C ARG A 13 -13.58 6.23 -0.07
N PHE A 14 -12.39 6.81 -0.05
CA PHE A 14 -12.02 7.86 -1.00
C PHE A 14 -12.12 7.35 -2.45
N LEU A 15 -11.54 6.19 -2.75
CA LEU A 15 -11.56 5.61 -4.09
C LEU A 15 -12.98 5.29 -4.57
N SER A 16 -13.91 4.93 -3.68
CA SER A 16 -15.32 4.70 -4.01
C SER A 16 -16.05 5.92 -4.57
N SER A 17 -15.53 7.12 -4.31
CA SER A 17 -16.05 8.36 -4.90
C SER A 17 -15.60 8.59 -6.36
N ILE A 18 -14.67 7.78 -6.89
CA ILE A 18 -14.08 7.96 -8.21
C ILE A 18 -14.79 7.06 -9.25
N ASN A 19 -15.61 7.66 -10.11
CA ASN A 19 -16.45 6.95 -11.09
C ASN A 19 -15.71 6.10 -12.14
N LYS A 20 -14.39 6.29 -12.36
CA LYS A 20 -13.62 5.62 -13.44
C LYS A 20 -12.47 4.76 -12.93
N LEU A 21 -12.55 4.27 -11.68
CA LEU A 21 -11.52 3.40 -11.15
C LEU A 21 -11.57 2.02 -11.82
N LYS A 22 -10.48 1.63 -12.49
CA LYS A 22 -10.37 0.31 -13.16
C LYS A 22 -9.88 -0.81 -12.24
N GLY A 23 -9.15 -0.47 -11.18
CA GLY A 23 -8.56 -1.45 -10.28
C GLY A 23 -7.63 -0.79 -9.26
N ILE A 24 -7.28 -1.56 -8.24
CA ILE A 24 -6.35 -1.16 -7.18
C ILE A 24 -5.26 -2.22 -7.09
N GLU A 25 -4.00 -1.79 -7.09
CA GLU A 25 -2.85 -2.67 -6.89
C GLU A 25 -2.14 -2.34 -5.58
N LEU A 26 -1.94 -3.36 -4.73
CA LEU A 26 -1.20 -3.24 -3.48
C LEU A 26 0.26 -3.65 -3.69
N LEU A 27 1.15 -2.66 -3.69
CA LEU A 27 2.60 -2.86 -3.85
C LEU A 27 3.31 -2.92 -2.50
N PRO A 28 4.12 -3.95 -2.22
CA PRO A 28 4.94 -3.99 -1.03
C PRO A 28 6.05 -2.95 -1.10
N TYR A 29 6.41 -2.41 0.06
CA TYR A 29 7.56 -1.53 0.16
C TYR A 29 8.87 -2.28 -0.14
N HIS A 30 9.75 -1.65 -0.92
CA HIS A 30 11.08 -2.12 -1.24
C HIS A 30 12.12 -1.05 -0.90
N ARG A 31 13.28 -1.47 -0.37
CA ARG A 31 14.41 -0.56 -0.03
C ARG A 31 15.27 -0.15 -1.24
N LEU A 32 14.79 -0.39 -2.46
CA LEU A 32 15.52 -0.08 -3.69
C LEU A 32 15.65 1.45 -3.80
N GLY A 33 16.86 1.98 -3.63
CA GLY A 33 17.14 3.43 -3.62
C GLY A 33 18.08 3.89 -2.52
N THR A 34 18.39 3.04 -1.53
CA THR A 34 19.37 3.35 -0.49
C THR A 34 20.74 3.74 -1.04
N ASP A 35 21.20 3.08 -2.10
CA ASP A 35 22.49 3.36 -2.72
C ASP A 35 22.48 4.68 -3.51
N THR A 36 21.37 5.00 -4.19
CA THR A 36 21.20 6.30 -4.87
C THR A 36 21.25 7.46 -3.88
N TYR A 37 20.58 7.33 -2.72
CA TYR A 37 20.63 8.35 -1.67
C TYR A 37 22.06 8.52 -1.12
N ARG A 38 22.78 7.40 -0.94
CA ARG A 38 24.20 7.43 -0.52
C ARG A 38 25.06 8.18 -1.53
N HIS A 39 24.91 7.93 -2.83
CA HIS A 39 25.67 8.61 -3.88
C HIS A 39 25.36 10.11 -3.97
N LEU A 40 24.14 10.52 -3.63
CA LEU A 40 23.74 11.93 -3.58
C LEU A 40 24.16 12.64 -2.28
N GLY A 41 24.86 11.95 -1.38
CA GLY A 41 25.23 12.50 -0.07
C GLY A 41 24.03 12.77 0.85
N ARG A 42 22.90 12.10 0.61
CA ARG A 42 21.64 12.31 1.34
C ARG A 42 21.36 11.16 2.30
N GLU A 43 20.80 11.51 3.46
CA GLU A 43 20.29 10.52 4.40
C GLU A 43 18.99 9.88 3.90
N TYR A 44 18.97 8.55 3.80
CA TYR A 44 17.76 7.81 3.51
C TYR A 44 16.88 7.68 4.76
N GLY A 45 15.76 8.40 4.81
CA GLY A 45 14.89 8.47 5.99
C GLY A 45 14.18 7.16 6.37
N LEU A 46 14.20 6.14 5.50
CA LEU A 46 13.54 4.85 5.70
C LEU A 46 14.51 3.70 5.97
N LYS A 47 15.77 4.00 6.35
CA LYS A 47 16.82 3.01 6.66
C LYS A 47 16.35 1.92 7.65
N GLY A 48 15.58 2.31 8.67
CA GLY A 48 15.09 1.38 9.71
C GLY A 48 13.84 0.57 9.31
N LEU A 49 13.15 0.92 8.22
CA LEU A 49 11.87 0.30 7.89
C LEU A 49 12.08 -1.06 7.22
N VAL A 50 11.60 -2.13 7.86
CA VAL A 50 11.72 -3.51 7.33
C VAL A 50 10.64 -3.74 6.26
N PRO A 51 10.99 -4.29 5.08
CA PRO A 51 9.99 -4.69 4.10
C PRO A 51 8.95 -5.64 4.70
N PRO A 52 7.67 -5.51 4.33
CA PRO A 52 6.63 -6.40 4.84
C PRO A 52 6.88 -7.84 4.40
N THR A 53 6.55 -8.79 5.26
CA THR A 53 6.63 -10.22 4.91
C THR A 53 5.60 -10.56 3.83
N ARG A 54 5.86 -11.61 3.04
CA ARG A 54 4.90 -12.09 2.03
C ARG A 54 3.53 -12.39 2.62
N GLN A 55 3.51 -12.96 3.83
CA GLN A 55 2.29 -13.24 4.57
C GLN A 55 1.51 -11.95 4.88
N ARG A 56 2.19 -10.94 5.45
CA ARG A 56 1.59 -9.63 5.74
C ARG A 56 0.97 -9.02 4.48
N VAL A 57 1.69 -9.03 3.37
CA VAL A 57 1.18 -8.50 2.08
C VAL A 57 -0.06 -9.25 1.62
N SER A 58 -0.07 -10.58 1.74
CA SER A 58 -1.22 -11.42 1.40
C SER A 58 -2.43 -11.13 2.29
N GLU A 59 -2.23 -10.99 3.61
CA GLU A 59 -3.29 -10.62 4.56
C GLU A 59 -3.91 -9.28 4.20
N ARG A 60 -3.08 -8.26 3.94
CA ARG A 60 -3.53 -6.93 3.56
C ARG A 60 -4.27 -6.93 2.23
N ARG A 61 -3.82 -7.72 1.25
CA ARG A 61 -4.52 -7.90 -0.03
C ARG A 61 -5.91 -8.52 0.17
N LYS A 62 -6.03 -9.57 0.99
CA LYS A 62 -7.33 -10.19 1.32
C LYS A 62 -8.28 -9.21 2.00
N TYR A 63 -7.76 -8.40 2.92
CA TYR A 63 -8.54 -7.36 3.60
C TYR A 63 -9.03 -6.29 2.61
N LEU A 64 -8.15 -5.81 1.74
CA LEU A 64 -8.47 -4.83 0.70
C LEU A 64 -9.56 -5.37 -0.26
N THR A 65 -9.46 -6.63 -0.70
CA THR A 65 -10.49 -7.26 -1.55
C THR A 65 -11.86 -7.32 -0.86
N GLN A 66 -11.89 -7.59 0.45
CA GLN A 66 -13.15 -7.60 1.20
C GLN A 66 -13.76 -6.20 1.33
N LEU A 67 -12.92 -5.18 1.60
CA LEU A 67 -13.36 -3.79 1.62
C LEU A 67 -13.93 -3.37 0.26
N MET A 68 -13.21 -3.63 -0.84
CA MET A 68 -13.67 -3.29 -2.18
C MET A 68 -15.06 -3.88 -2.49
N LYS A 69 -15.28 -5.16 -2.14
CA LYS A 69 -16.61 -5.80 -2.26
C LYS A 69 -17.69 -5.09 -1.43
N LYS A 70 -17.37 -4.71 -0.18
CA LYS A 70 -18.29 -3.97 0.70
C LYS A 70 -18.72 -2.62 0.09
N TYR A 71 -17.82 -1.94 -0.61
CA TYR A 71 -18.09 -0.65 -1.27
C TYR A 71 -18.62 -0.80 -2.72
N GLY A 72 -18.94 -2.01 -3.17
CA GLY A 72 -19.45 -2.25 -4.54
C GLY A 72 -18.41 -2.02 -5.64
N MET A 73 -17.13 -1.98 -5.28
CA MET A 73 -16.02 -1.78 -6.21
C MET A 73 -15.49 -3.14 -6.65
N GLY A 74 -15.95 -3.63 -7.79
CA GLY A 74 -15.50 -4.91 -8.33
C GLY A 74 -16.52 -5.52 -9.27
N GLY A 75 -16.40 -5.18 -10.55
CA GLY A 75 -17.00 -5.88 -11.69
C GLY A 75 -15.89 -6.41 -12.58
#